data_AF-A0A935EQ55-F1
#
_entry.id   AF-A0A935EQ55-F1
#
_cell.length_a   1.000
_cell.length_b   1.000
_cell.length_c   1.000
_cell.angle_alpha   90.00
_cell.angle_beta   90.00
_cell.angle_gamma   90.00
#
_symmetry.space_group_name_H-M   'P 1'
#
loop_
_entity.id
_entity.type
_entity.pdbx_description
1 polymer ?
#
loop_
_entity_poly.entity_id
_entity_poly.type
_entity_poly.pdbx_seq_one_letter_code
_entity_poly.pdbx_strand_id
1 'polypeptide(L)'
;MNTTILSVTVPIMAIAALGLAVGVPSLRNALRTEELAILPLATGGTVDIREAGKLILSLRGSLGSRDFAKASFLLRDAAGNAAPSSLIALRSVRTRLNGETTLAAKRLTIAAPGRYLLEVAGVEPGSISSNSRIVLSRPGGATLAWRVAWVVVAALALLAGIAFSAVAAFAQSAPAEVFEPAAGSPARTAILNAVRGALMIPGTGESRFKVFHLKIGGPWAYFEGNEIVHVNGAEWQETDLTARALVQQEGGAWKVRALWSLPTNGRHSLQEFQRQVTELRARFRIPAAIFPKNPE
;
A
#
# COMPACT_ATOMS: atom_id res chain seq x y z
N MET A 1 -7.30 2.27 -12.64
CA MET A 1 -6.53 1.28 -11.85
C MET A 1 -6.78 -0.10 -12.45
N ASN A 2 -5.76 -0.95 -12.64
CA ASN A 2 -5.95 -2.28 -13.22
C ASN A 2 -6.79 -3.15 -12.25
N THR A 3 -7.92 -3.68 -12.71
CA THR A 3 -8.88 -4.46 -11.89
C THR A 3 -8.22 -5.67 -11.23
N THR A 4 -7.25 -6.29 -11.90
CA THR A 4 -6.46 -7.43 -11.41
C THR A 4 -5.59 -7.10 -10.20
N ILE A 5 -5.14 -5.83 -10.07
CA ILE A 5 -4.31 -5.40 -8.95
C ILE A 5 -5.17 -5.22 -7.70
N LEU A 6 -6.31 -4.54 -7.85
CA LEU A 6 -7.29 -4.35 -6.78
C LEU A 6 -7.80 -5.66 -6.20
N SER A 7 -8.04 -6.68 -7.04
CA SER A 7 -8.54 -7.98 -6.59
C SER A 7 -7.55 -8.76 -5.71
N VAL A 8 -6.25 -8.45 -5.77
CA VAL A 8 -5.21 -9.14 -4.99
C VAL A 8 -4.78 -8.33 -3.77
N THR A 9 -4.64 -7.01 -3.90
CA THR A 9 -4.15 -6.17 -2.79
C THR A 9 -5.20 -5.96 -1.69
N VAL A 10 -6.48 -5.83 -2.06
CA VAL A 10 -7.57 -5.61 -1.09
C VAL A 10 -7.75 -6.78 -0.11
N PRO A 11 -7.81 -8.05 -0.56
CA PRO A 11 -7.91 -9.18 0.37
C PRO A 11 -6.71 -9.31 1.31
N ILE A 12 -5.49 -9.09 0.79
CA ILE A 12 -4.26 -9.18 1.58
C ILE A 12 -4.26 -8.11 2.68
N MET A 13 -4.63 -6.87 2.35
CA MET A 13 -4.75 -5.80 3.33
C MET A 13 -5.85 -6.08 4.37
N ALA A 14 -6.99 -6.63 3.97
CA ALA A 14 -8.08 -6.98 4.88
C ALA A 14 -7.65 -8.07 5.88
N ILE A 15 -6.98 -9.12 5.40
CA ILE A 15 -6.44 -10.19 6.25
C ILE A 15 -5.38 -9.65 7.20
N ALA A 16 -4.46 -8.80 6.73
CA ALA A 16 -3.43 -8.19 7.56
C ALA A 16 -4.04 -7.29 8.65
N ALA A 17 -5.03 -6.46 8.30
CA ALA A 17 -5.73 -5.60 9.25
C ALA A 17 -6.47 -6.42 10.31
N LEU A 18 -7.16 -7.49 9.92
CA LEU A 18 -7.83 -8.40 10.84
C LEU A 18 -6.83 -9.11 11.76
N GLY A 19 -5.70 -9.56 11.20
CA GLY A 19 -4.60 -10.17 11.94
C GLY A 19 -4.02 -9.25 13.01
N LEU A 20 -3.88 -7.95 12.73
CA LEU A 20 -3.46 -6.95 13.71
C LEU A 20 -4.52 -6.69 14.77
N ALA A 21 -5.80 -6.57 14.37
CA ALA A 21 -6.92 -6.31 15.27
C ALA A 21 -7.07 -7.42 16.33
N VAL A 22 -6.76 -8.67 15.98
CA VAL A 22 -6.78 -9.82 16.92
C VAL A 22 -5.43 -10.01 17.61
N GLY A 23 -4.32 -9.84 16.88
CA GLY A 23 -2.97 -10.10 17.36
C GLY A 23 -2.52 -9.13 18.46
N VAL A 24 -2.81 -7.83 18.32
CA VAL A 24 -2.40 -6.81 19.30
C VAL A 24 -3.07 -7.01 20.67
N PRO A 25 -4.40 -7.21 20.78
CA PRO A 25 -5.03 -7.56 22.05
C PRO A 25 -4.51 -8.87 22.64
N SER A 26 -4.30 -9.90 21.81
CA SER A 26 -3.77 -11.20 22.25
C SER A 26 -2.36 -11.09 22.82
N LEU A 27 -1.51 -10.25 22.21
CA LEU A 27 -0.17 -9.94 22.71
C LEU A 27 -0.24 -9.15 24.02
N ARG A 28 -1.13 -8.16 24.10
CA ARG A 28 -1.35 -7.38 25.33
C ARG A 28 -1.83 -8.25 26.48
N ASN A 29 -2.70 -9.22 26.20
CA ASN A 29 -3.19 -10.18 27.19
C ASN A 29 -2.09 -11.15 27.61
N ALA A 30 -1.31 -11.73 26.69
CA ALA A 30 -0.16 -12.58 27.03
C ALA A 30 0.82 -11.87 27.98
N LEU A 31 1.15 -10.63 27.65
CA LEU A 31 2.05 -9.80 28.48
C LEU A 31 1.46 -9.48 29.87
N ARG A 32 0.13 -9.49 30.04
CA ARG A 32 -0.52 -9.30 31.34
C ARG A 32 -0.59 -10.59 32.14
N THR A 33 -0.87 -11.72 31.49
CA THR A 33 -0.96 -13.04 32.13
C THR A 33 0.40 -13.54 32.64
N GLU A 34 1.49 -13.01 32.09
CA GLU A 34 2.84 -13.32 32.56
C GLU A 34 3.24 -12.58 33.85
N GLU A 35 2.52 -11.54 34.29
CA GLU A 35 2.73 -10.92 35.61
C GLU A 35 2.03 -11.75 36.70
N LEU A 36 2.80 -12.53 37.47
CA LEU A 36 2.31 -13.43 38.51
C LEU A 36 1.89 -12.70 39.78
N ALA A 37 2.67 -11.70 40.20
CA ALA A 37 2.42 -10.93 41.40
C ALA A 37 3.08 -9.56 41.33
N ILE A 38 2.39 -8.57 41.89
CA ILE A 38 2.94 -7.24 42.17
C ILE A 38 3.02 -7.10 43.68
N LEU A 39 4.24 -7.02 44.21
CA LEU A 39 4.50 -6.92 45.64
C LEU A 39 5.00 -5.51 45.99
N PRO A 40 4.62 -4.98 47.17
CA PRO A 40 5.27 -3.79 47.70
C PRO A 40 6.75 -4.08 47.97
N LEU A 41 7.59 -3.05 47.93
CA LEU A 41 9.01 -3.11 48.28
C LEU A 41 9.20 -3.21 49.81
N ALA A 42 8.54 -4.18 50.44
CA ALA A 42 8.58 -4.41 51.89
C ALA A 42 8.98 -5.86 52.16
N THR A 43 9.80 -6.06 53.18
CA THR A 43 10.25 -7.40 53.62
C THR A 43 9.04 -8.22 54.10
N GLY A 44 8.95 -9.50 53.69
CA GLY A 44 7.91 -10.43 54.16
C GLY A 44 6.71 -10.61 53.22
N GLY A 45 6.79 -10.13 51.98
CA GLY A 45 5.76 -10.41 50.97
C GLY A 45 5.69 -11.91 50.67
N THR A 46 4.50 -12.51 50.78
CA THR A 46 4.27 -13.90 50.38
C THR A 46 3.67 -13.96 48.99
N VAL A 47 4.16 -14.89 48.17
CA VAL A 47 3.62 -15.17 46.83
C VAL A 47 3.29 -16.64 46.70
N ASP A 48 2.11 -16.92 46.19
CA ASP A 48 1.69 -18.26 45.84
C ASP A 48 2.05 -18.55 44.38
N ILE A 49 2.95 -19.51 44.16
CA ILE A 49 3.44 -19.90 42.85
C ILE A 49 2.78 -21.23 42.47
N ARG A 50 1.82 -21.16 41.54
CA ARG A 50 0.99 -22.32 41.17
C ARG A 50 1.71 -23.40 40.35
N GLU A 51 2.82 -23.07 39.69
CA GLU A 51 3.54 -24.02 38.83
C GLU A 51 5.07 -23.82 38.95
N ALA A 52 5.82 -24.91 38.90
CA ALA A 52 7.28 -24.89 38.86
C ALA A 52 7.80 -24.28 37.55
N GLY A 53 8.95 -23.62 37.59
CA GLY A 53 9.55 -23.03 36.39
C GLY A 53 10.46 -21.83 36.63
N LYS A 54 10.90 -21.22 35.53
CA LYS A 54 11.75 -20.02 35.56
C LYS A 54 10.88 -18.78 35.77
N LEU A 55 11.30 -17.92 36.68
CA LEU A 55 10.70 -16.63 36.97
C LEU A 55 11.71 -15.50 36.77
N ILE A 56 11.21 -14.31 36.47
CA ILE A 56 11.97 -13.08 36.39
C ILE A 56 11.44 -12.14 37.47
N LEU A 57 12.35 -11.68 38.33
CA LEU A 57 12.09 -10.61 39.28
C LEU A 57 12.46 -9.29 38.62
N SER A 58 11.45 -8.44 38.45
CA SER A 58 11.58 -7.11 37.88
C SER A 58 11.25 -6.04 38.91
N LEU A 59 11.97 -4.92 38.84
CA LEU A 59 11.81 -3.75 39.69
C LEU A 59 11.07 -2.69 38.89
N ARG A 60 9.93 -2.23 39.38
CA ARG A 60 9.12 -1.17 38.76
C ARG A 60 9.26 0.10 39.58
N GLY A 61 9.71 1.19 38.97
CA GLY A 61 9.90 2.48 39.64
C GLY A 61 10.06 3.63 38.63
N SER A 62 10.33 4.84 39.10
CA SER A 62 10.62 5.99 38.23
C SER A 62 12.01 5.88 37.60
N LEU A 63 12.16 6.42 36.39
CA LEU A 63 13.44 6.44 35.67
C LEU A 63 14.49 7.23 36.50
N GLY A 64 15.62 6.59 36.83
CA GLY A 64 16.71 7.23 37.59
C GLY A 64 16.57 7.18 39.12
N SER A 65 15.53 6.55 39.65
CA SER A 65 15.39 6.33 41.09
C SER A 65 16.52 5.45 41.65
N ARG A 66 17.01 5.82 42.84
CA ARG A 66 18.01 5.07 43.61
C ARG A 66 17.40 4.16 44.67
N ASP A 67 16.06 4.03 44.73
CA ASP A 67 15.31 3.25 45.72
C ASP A 67 15.77 1.78 45.76
N PHE A 68 16.40 1.29 44.69
CA PHE A 68 16.84 -0.09 44.51
C PHE A 68 18.37 -0.28 44.59
N ALA A 69 19.16 0.79 44.79
CA ALA A 69 20.62 0.77 44.59
C ALA A 69 21.40 -0.19 45.52
N LYS A 70 20.80 -0.60 46.65
CA LYS A 70 21.37 -1.55 47.61
C LYS A 70 20.46 -2.76 47.88
N ALA A 71 19.36 -2.89 47.12
CA ALA A 71 18.36 -3.92 47.37
C ALA A 71 18.86 -5.30 46.95
N SER A 72 18.86 -6.24 47.89
CA SER A 72 19.12 -7.65 47.68
C SER A 72 17.83 -8.44 47.85
N PHE A 73 17.57 -9.33 46.90
CA PHE A 73 16.34 -10.12 46.85
C PHE A 73 16.66 -11.60 46.99
N LEU A 74 16.00 -12.25 47.94
CA LEU A 74 16.04 -13.70 48.15
C LEU A 74 14.62 -14.22 48.22
N LEU A 75 14.36 -15.33 47.54
CA LEU A 75 13.08 -16.00 47.56
C LEU A 75 13.26 -17.32 48.30
N ARG A 76 12.50 -17.56 49.38
CA ARG A 76 12.56 -18.78 50.17
C ARG A 76 11.30 -19.62 49.97
N ASP A 77 11.47 -20.94 49.90
CA ASP A 77 10.34 -21.87 49.92
C ASP A 77 9.76 -22.01 51.35
N ALA A 78 8.68 -22.78 51.48
CA ALA A 78 8.05 -23.06 52.78
C ALA A 78 8.96 -23.84 53.75
N ALA A 79 10.01 -24.51 53.25
CA ALA A 79 11.02 -25.19 54.04
C ALA A 79 12.21 -24.27 54.41
N GLY A 80 12.19 -23.00 54.00
CA GLY A 80 13.23 -22.01 54.26
C GLY A 80 14.42 -22.06 53.30
N ASN A 81 14.42 -22.93 52.29
CA ASN A 81 15.50 -23.02 51.31
C ASN A 81 15.42 -21.87 50.31
N ALA A 82 16.57 -21.30 49.96
CA ALA A 82 16.64 -20.24 48.96
C ALA A 82 16.47 -20.83 47.55
N ALA A 83 15.54 -20.26 46.78
CA ALA A 83 15.38 -20.59 45.37
C ALA A 83 16.64 -20.15 44.59
N PRO A 84 17.20 -21.01 43.72
CA PRO A 84 18.36 -20.67 42.91
C PRO A 84 18.12 -19.38 42.11
N SER A 85 18.99 -18.40 42.31
CA SER A 85 18.89 -17.09 41.67
C SER A 85 20.16 -16.76 40.89
N SER A 86 20.02 -16.24 39.68
CA SER A 86 21.11 -15.68 38.89
C SER A 86 20.81 -14.22 38.55
N LEU A 87 21.81 -13.35 38.69
CA LEU A 87 21.69 -11.96 38.25
C LEU A 87 21.48 -11.90 36.74
N ILE A 88 20.53 -11.06 36.31
CA ILE A 88 20.41 -10.67 34.91
C ILE A 88 21.15 -9.33 34.81
N ALA A 89 22.09 -9.19 33.87
CA ALA A 89 22.68 -7.89 33.56
C ALA A 89 21.54 -6.91 33.30
N LEU A 90 21.43 -5.85 34.12
CA LEU A 90 20.28 -4.94 34.15
C LEU A 90 19.86 -4.58 32.73
N ARG A 91 18.71 -5.12 32.31
CA ARG A 91 18.05 -4.76 31.06
C ARG A 91 16.77 -4.03 31.42
N SER A 92 16.63 -2.80 30.90
CA SER A 92 15.34 -2.13 30.89
C SER A 92 14.40 -2.95 30.02
N VAL A 93 13.31 -3.42 30.63
CA VAL A 93 12.33 -4.26 29.94
C VAL A 93 11.20 -3.40 29.38
N ARG A 94 10.90 -2.27 30.03
CA ARG A 94 9.79 -1.40 29.61
C ARG A 94 9.87 -0.01 30.24
N THR A 95 9.69 1.02 29.43
CA THR A 95 9.32 2.37 29.89
C THR A 95 7.88 2.61 29.46
N ARG A 96 6.96 2.79 30.41
CA ARG A 96 5.57 3.16 30.11
C ARG A 96 5.48 4.68 29.90
N LEU A 97 4.47 5.10 29.15
CA LEU A 97 4.19 6.52 28.87
C LEU A 97 3.93 7.37 30.13
N ASN A 98 3.63 6.74 31.27
CA ASN A 98 3.49 7.38 32.58
C ASN A 98 4.83 7.58 33.32
N GLY A 99 5.98 7.29 32.70
CA GLY A 99 7.31 7.41 33.31
C GLY A 99 7.72 6.22 34.19
N GLU A 100 6.88 5.19 34.34
CA GLU A 100 7.25 3.96 35.05
C GLU A 100 8.21 3.12 34.20
N THR A 101 9.35 2.79 34.78
CA THR A 101 10.36 1.91 34.20
C THR A 101 10.36 0.58 34.93
N THR A 102 10.36 -0.52 34.18
CA THR A 102 10.50 -1.88 34.70
C THR A 102 11.88 -2.43 34.32
N LEU A 103 12.70 -2.78 35.31
CA LEU A 103 14.06 -3.29 35.17
C LEU A 103 14.11 -4.75 35.61
N ALA A 104 14.58 -5.66 34.75
CA ALA A 104 14.80 -7.05 35.15
C ALA A 104 16.08 -7.14 36.01
N ALA A 105 15.97 -7.64 37.23
CA ALA A 105 17.07 -7.70 38.19
C ALA A 105 17.61 -9.12 38.38
N LYS A 106 16.72 -10.12 38.53
CA LYS A 106 17.12 -11.51 38.78
C LYS A 106 16.26 -12.51 38.02
N ARG A 107 16.88 -13.63 37.66
CA ARG A 107 16.19 -14.85 37.23
C ARG A 107 16.17 -15.82 38.42
N LEU A 108 15.00 -16.35 38.70
CA LEU A 108 14.75 -17.33 39.76
C LEU A 108 14.30 -18.64 39.13
N THR A 109 14.71 -19.77 39.69
CA THR A 109 14.21 -21.09 39.26
C THR A 109 13.45 -21.73 40.40
N ILE A 110 12.16 -21.98 40.17
CA ILE A 110 11.24 -22.58 41.14
C ILE A 110 11.17 -24.08 40.85
N ALA A 111 11.59 -24.89 41.82
CA ALA A 111 11.61 -26.35 41.68
C ALA A 111 10.23 -27.00 41.87
N ALA A 112 9.40 -26.44 42.76
CA ALA A 112 8.07 -26.98 43.06
C ALA A 112 7.04 -25.85 43.25
N PRO A 113 5.76 -26.05 42.87
CA PRO A 113 4.70 -25.11 43.19
C PRO A 113 4.48 -24.99 44.70
N GLY A 114 4.07 -23.82 45.17
CA GLY A 114 3.80 -23.57 46.58
C GLY A 114 3.92 -22.09 46.98
N ARG A 115 3.82 -21.83 48.28
CA ARG A 115 3.96 -20.50 48.85
C ARG A 115 5.44 -20.19 49.10
N TYR A 116 5.89 -19.07 48.56
CA TYR A 116 7.25 -18.56 48.71
C TYR A 116 7.25 -17.23 49.44
N LEU A 117 8.28 -17.00 50.25
CA LEU A 117 8.49 -15.76 50.99
C LEU A 117 9.59 -14.95 50.32
N LEU A 118 9.27 -13.69 50.00
CA LEU A 118 10.22 -12.75 49.42
C LEU A 118 10.89 -11.95 50.54
N GLU A 119 12.18 -12.20 50.71
CA GLU A 119 13.06 -11.42 51.57
C GLU A 119 13.74 -10.33 50.75
N VAL A 120 13.54 -9.09 51.20
CA VAL A 120 14.20 -7.90 50.66
C VAL A 120 15.08 -7.34 51.75
N ALA A 121 16.39 -7.23 51.48
CA ALA A 121 17.37 -6.68 52.41
C ALA A 121 18.18 -5.54 51.75
N GLY A 122 18.68 -4.60 52.55
CA GLY A 122 19.45 -3.46 52.07
C GLY A 122 18.64 -2.27 51.53
N VAL A 123 17.33 -2.24 51.80
CA VAL A 123 16.45 -1.11 51.45
C VAL A 123 16.29 -0.19 52.67
N GLU A 124 16.58 1.10 52.52
CA GLU A 124 16.38 2.10 53.57
C GLU A 124 14.90 2.52 53.62
N PRO A 125 14.20 2.33 54.76
CA PRO A 125 12.74 2.53 54.87
C PRO A 125 12.24 3.93 54.48
N GLY A 126 13.08 4.97 54.66
CA GLY A 126 12.74 6.36 54.35
C GLY A 126 12.89 6.78 52.89
N SER A 127 13.45 5.91 52.04
CA SER A 127 13.79 6.23 50.64
C SER A 127 12.84 5.61 49.61
N ILE A 128 11.84 4.85 50.05
CA ILE A 128 10.97 4.07 49.17
C ILE A 128 9.86 4.97 48.64
N SER A 129 9.88 5.29 47.35
CA SER A 129 8.74 5.95 46.73
C SER A 129 7.50 5.05 46.79
N SER A 130 6.31 5.63 46.96
CA SER A 130 5.04 4.89 46.94
C SER A 130 4.77 4.14 45.62
N ASN A 131 5.54 4.47 44.57
CA ASN A 131 5.46 3.85 43.25
C ASN A 131 6.47 2.72 43.02
N SER A 132 7.39 2.46 43.96
CA SER A 132 8.39 1.41 43.85
C SER A 132 7.77 0.04 44.18
N ARG A 133 7.69 -0.85 43.17
CA ARG A 133 7.05 -2.18 43.28
C ARG A 133 7.95 -3.27 42.72
N ILE A 134 7.82 -4.47 43.27
CA ILE A 134 8.46 -5.68 42.74
C ILE A 134 7.44 -6.43 41.91
N VAL A 135 7.81 -6.83 40.70
CA VAL A 135 6.96 -7.59 39.79
C VAL A 135 7.63 -8.92 39.51
N LEU A 136 6.95 -10.00 39.86
CA LEU A 136 7.34 -11.35 39.48
C LEU A 136 6.63 -11.70 38.18
N SER A 137 7.39 -12.08 37.16
CA SER A 137 6.83 -12.50 35.88
C SER A 137 7.43 -13.80 35.37
N ARG A 138 6.71 -14.48 34.48
CA ARG A 138 7.26 -15.60 33.73
C ARG A 138 7.98 -15.09 32.47
N PRO A 139 9.08 -15.72 32.04
CA PRO A 139 9.65 -15.44 30.74
C PRO A 139 8.64 -15.89 29.67
N GLY A 140 8.14 -14.95 28.88
CA GLY A 140 7.30 -15.28 27.74
C GLY A 140 8.04 -16.20 26.78
N GLY A 141 7.56 -17.44 26.74
CA GLY A 141 8.19 -18.52 25.98
C GLY A 141 8.02 -18.37 24.47
N ALA A 142 8.25 -19.47 23.75
CA ALA A 142 8.10 -19.53 22.29
C ALA A 142 6.74 -19.01 21.79
N THR A 143 5.67 -19.17 22.58
CA THR A 143 4.34 -18.66 22.28
C THR A 143 4.28 -17.13 22.20
N LEU A 144 5.00 -16.40 23.06
CA LEU A 144 5.06 -14.93 22.99
C LEU A 144 5.86 -14.50 21.76
N ALA A 145 7.00 -15.14 21.49
CA ALA A 145 7.83 -14.86 20.33
C ALA A 145 7.05 -15.06 19.01
N TRP A 146 6.27 -16.14 18.92
CA TRP A 146 5.40 -16.41 17.78
C TRP A 146 4.32 -15.33 17.60
N ARG A 147 3.67 -14.89 18.69
CA ARG A 147 2.68 -13.80 18.65
C ARG A 147 3.29 -12.49 18.17
N VAL A 148 4.51 -12.15 18.62
CA VAL A 148 5.23 -10.96 18.15
C VAL A 148 5.55 -11.08 16.67
N ALA A 149 6.12 -12.21 16.23
CA ALA A 149 6.44 -12.44 14.83
C ALA A 149 5.21 -12.27 13.93
N TRP A 150 4.07 -12.86 14.33
CA TRP A 150 2.81 -12.73 13.60
C TRP A 150 2.36 -11.26 13.45
N VAL A 151 2.38 -10.49 14.54
CA VAL A 151 2.00 -9.05 14.50
C VAL A 151 2.93 -8.25 13.60
N VAL A 152 4.24 -8.52 13.65
CA VAL A 152 5.23 -7.84 12.79
C VAL A 152 4.99 -8.15 11.31
N VAL A 153 4.78 -9.42 10.96
CA VAL A 153 4.49 -9.83 9.58
C VAL A 153 3.20 -9.17 9.07
N ALA A 154 2.14 -9.16 9.88
CA ALA A 154 0.88 -8.50 9.51
C ALA A 154 1.06 -6.98 9.31
N ALA A 155 1.85 -6.32 10.15
CA ALA A 155 2.14 -4.88 10.00
C ALA A 155 2.91 -4.58 8.71
N LEU A 156 3.95 -5.37 8.40
CA LEU A 156 4.73 -5.22 7.18
C LEU A 156 3.89 -5.45 5.92
N ALA A 157 3.04 -6.49 5.93
CA ALA A 157 2.13 -6.76 4.82
C ALA A 157 1.15 -5.61 4.57
N LEU A 158 0.60 -5.01 5.63
CA LEU A 158 -0.30 -3.87 5.52
C LEU A 158 0.42 -2.63 4.94
N LEU A 159 1.62 -2.31 5.45
CA LEU A 159 2.42 -1.19 4.95
C LEU A 159 2.81 -1.36 3.48
N ALA A 160 3.26 -2.56 3.09
CA ALA A 160 3.57 -2.87 1.71
C ALA A 160 2.34 -2.73 0.80
N GLY A 161 1.17 -3.20 1.25
CA GLY A 161 -0.09 -3.05 0.51
C GLY A 161 -0.50 -1.59 0.30
N ILE A 162 -0.34 -0.74 1.31
CA ILE A 162 -0.62 0.70 1.23
C ILE A 162 0.35 1.37 0.25
N ALA A 163 1.66 1.15 0.41
CA ALA A 163 2.68 1.76 -0.44
C ALA A 163 2.48 1.36 -1.91
N PHE A 164 2.22 0.08 -2.16
CA PHE A 164 1.97 -0.42 -3.52
C PHE A 164 0.70 0.19 -4.12
N SER A 165 -0.38 0.33 -3.32
CA SER A 165 -1.62 0.97 -3.78
C SER A 165 -1.41 2.45 -4.13
N ALA A 166 -0.62 3.17 -3.33
CA ALA A 166 -0.27 4.56 -3.61
C ALA A 166 0.53 4.67 -4.91
N VAL A 167 1.59 3.87 -5.08
CA VAL A 167 2.40 3.84 -6.31
C VAL A 167 1.52 3.50 -7.53
N ALA A 168 0.62 2.53 -7.42
CA ALA A 168 -0.28 2.16 -8.51
C ALA A 168 -1.29 3.26 -8.88
N ALA A 169 -1.72 4.07 -7.89
CA ALA A 169 -2.58 5.23 -8.13
C ALA A 169 -1.82 6.34 -8.85
N PHE A 170 -0.59 6.66 -8.41
CA PHE A 170 0.23 7.71 -9.00
C PHE A 170 0.92 7.29 -10.31
N ALA A 171 1.04 5.99 -10.59
CA ALA A 171 1.50 5.46 -11.87
C ALA A 171 0.46 5.55 -13.00
N GLN A 172 -0.68 6.24 -12.78
CA GLN A 172 -1.57 6.60 -13.89
C GLN A 172 -0.80 7.46 -14.88
N SER A 173 -0.57 6.91 -16.08
CA SER A 173 0.02 7.63 -17.21
C SER A 173 -0.68 8.98 -17.35
N ALA A 174 0.11 10.07 -17.41
CA ALA A 174 -0.41 11.40 -17.67
C ALA A 174 -1.38 11.35 -18.87
N PRO A 175 -2.51 12.07 -18.83
CA PRO A 175 -3.40 12.14 -19.98
C PRO A 175 -2.56 12.54 -21.19
N ALA A 176 -2.60 11.74 -22.25
CA ALA A 176 -1.85 12.06 -23.46
C ALA A 176 -2.29 13.45 -23.91
N GLU A 177 -1.34 14.37 -24.05
CA GLU A 177 -1.62 15.74 -24.45
C GLU A 177 -2.38 15.71 -25.77
N VAL A 178 -3.57 16.31 -25.78
CA VAL A 178 -4.41 16.36 -26.97
C VAL A 178 -4.22 17.71 -27.63
N PHE A 179 -3.77 17.69 -28.88
CA PHE A 179 -3.52 18.90 -29.65
C PHE A 179 -3.99 18.73 -31.09
N GLU A 180 -4.25 19.87 -31.74
CA GLU A 180 -4.52 19.94 -33.17
C GLU A 180 -3.19 20.20 -33.90
N PRO A 181 -2.78 19.33 -34.85
CA PRO A 181 -1.54 19.56 -35.58
C PRO A 181 -1.70 20.74 -36.54
N ALA A 182 -0.72 21.65 -36.51
CA ALA A 182 -0.73 22.86 -37.33
C ALA A 182 -0.91 22.55 -38.83
N ALA A 183 -1.59 23.46 -39.55
CA ALA A 183 -1.71 23.39 -41.00
C ALA A 183 -0.33 23.32 -41.66
N GLY A 184 -0.15 22.41 -42.62
CA GLY A 184 1.13 22.20 -43.31
C GLY A 184 2.20 21.43 -42.51
N SER A 185 1.95 21.08 -41.24
CA SER A 185 2.92 20.31 -40.45
C SER A 185 3.14 18.89 -41.00
N PRO A 186 4.35 18.32 -40.85
CA PRO A 186 4.63 16.94 -41.28
C PRO A 186 3.68 15.91 -40.66
N ALA A 187 3.30 16.10 -39.38
CA ALA A 187 2.37 15.22 -38.68
C ALA A 187 0.98 15.24 -39.31
N ARG A 188 0.43 16.43 -39.59
CA ARG A 188 -0.85 16.58 -40.29
C ARG A 188 -0.80 15.95 -41.68
N THR A 189 0.24 16.24 -42.44
CA THR A 189 0.43 15.68 -43.79
C THR A 189 0.50 14.16 -43.77
N ALA A 190 1.20 13.55 -42.82
CA ALA A 190 1.30 12.10 -42.69
C ALA A 190 -0.05 11.44 -42.37
N ILE A 191 -0.86 12.05 -41.49
CA ILE A 191 -2.21 11.55 -41.18
C ILE A 191 -3.12 11.67 -42.41
N LEU A 192 -3.12 12.83 -43.07
CA LEU A 192 -3.95 13.03 -44.26
C LEU A 192 -3.54 12.12 -45.43
N ASN A 193 -2.24 11.84 -45.59
CA ASN A 193 -1.73 10.85 -46.54
C ASN A 193 -2.26 9.44 -46.23
N ALA A 194 -2.27 9.02 -44.97
CA ALA A 194 -2.78 7.72 -44.56
C ALA A 194 -4.29 7.59 -44.88
N VAL A 195 -5.06 8.64 -44.62
CA VAL A 195 -6.49 8.68 -44.94
C VAL A 195 -6.73 8.67 -46.45
N ARG A 196 -5.99 9.46 -47.24
CA ARG A 196 -6.07 9.41 -48.72
C ARG A 196 -5.75 8.02 -49.27
N GLY A 197 -4.68 7.40 -48.78
CA GLY A 197 -4.30 6.05 -49.19
C GLY A 197 -5.40 5.02 -48.90
N ALA A 198 -6.07 5.13 -47.75
CA ALA A 198 -7.18 4.24 -47.40
C ALA A 198 -8.44 4.48 -48.25
N LEU A 199 -8.67 5.72 -48.69
CA LEU A 199 -9.76 6.10 -49.58
C LEU A 199 -9.44 5.92 -51.08
N MET A 200 -8.24 5.45 -51.41
CA MET A 200 -7.74 5.32 -52.79
C MET A 200 -7.76 6.65 -53.59
N ILE A 201 -7.60 7.78 -52.90
CA ILE A 201 -7.53 9.11 -53.52
C ILE A 201 -6.09 9.34 -54.03
N PRO A 202 -5.89 9.72 -55.31
CA PRO A 202 -4.57 9.99 -55.86
C PRO A 202 -3.80 11.07 -55.09
N GLY A 203 -2.49 10.85 -54.91
CA GLY A 203 -1.59 11.79 -54.23
C GLY A 203 -1.06 12.92 -55.11
N THR A 204 -1.58 13.12 -56.31
CA THR A 204 -1.05 14.00 -57.38
C THR A 204 -1.21 15.50 -57.10
N GLY A 205 -1.79 15.89 -55.95
CA GLY A 205 -2.01 17.28 -55.56
C GLY A 205 -3.31 17.89 -56.10
N GLU A 206 -4.05 17.15 -56.92
CA GLU A 206 -5.34 17.51 -57.51
C GLU A 206 -6.50 17.40 -56.51
N SER A 207 -6.28 16.72 -55.38
CA SER A 207 -7.22 16.53 -54.28
C SER A 207 -6.58 16.87 -52.93
N ARG A 208 -7.36 17.56 -52.08
CA ARG A 208 -7.01 17.90 -50.70
C ARG A 208 -8.19 17.63 -49.78
N PHE A 209 -7.96 17.70 -48.47
CA PHE A 209 -9.04 17.68 -47.49
C PHE A 209 -9.26 19.07 -46.89
N LYS A 210 -10.50 19.55 -46.97
CA LYS A 210 -11.02 20.55 -46.05
C LYS A 210 -11.29 19.84 -44.72
N VAL A 211 -10.42 20.08 -43.74
CA VAL A 211 -10.46 19.40 -42.44
C VAL A 211 -11.44 20.12 -41.52
N PHE A 212 -12.42 19.39 -41.00
CA PHE A 212 -13.36 19.89 -39.99
C PHE A 212 -12.89 19.61 -38.58
N HIS A 213 -12.25 18.46 -38.38
CA HIS A 213 -11.70 18.08 -37.09
C HIS A 213 -10.47 17.19 -37.27
N LEU A 214 -9.37 17.58 -36.66
CA LEU A 214 -8.17 16.75 -36.58
C LEU A 214 -7.48 16.95 -35.23
N LYS A 215 -7.43 15.90 -34.42
CA LYS A 215 -6.73 15.93 -33.13
C LYS A 215 -5.88 14.69 -32.94
N ILE A 216 -4.71 14.88 -32.36
CA ILE A 216 -3.77 13.84 -31.97
C ILE A 216 -3.81 13.71 -30.45
N GLY A 217 -3.77 12.48 -29.94
CA GLY A 217 -3.66 12.17 -28.52
C GLY A 217 -2.87 10.89 -28.33
N GLY A 218 -1.58 11.03 -27.97
CA GLY A 218 -0.65 9.90 -27.90
C GLY A 218 -0.48 9.25 -29.30
N PRO A 219 -0.55 7.91 -29.43
CA PRO A 219 -0.40 7.24 -30.72
C PRO A 219 -1.69 7.23 -31.56
N TRP A 220 -2.71 8.02 -31.21
CA TRP A 220 -4.00 8.03 -31.89
C TRP A 220 -4.31 9.41 -32.47
N ALA A 221 -4.99 9.42 -33.61
CA ALA A 221 -5.56 10.62 -34.20
C ALA A 221 -6.97 10.35 -34.72
N TYR A 222 -7.86 11.32 -34.59
CA TYR A 222 -9.18 11.30 -35.21
C TYR A 222 -9.25 12.40 -36.27
N PHE A 223 -9.74 12.02 -37.46
CA PHE A 223 -9.88 12.89 -38.62
C PHE A 223 -11.34 12.93 -39.07
N GLU A 224 -11.81 14.12 -39.42
CA GLU A 224 -13.06 14.37 -40.13
C GLU A 224 -12.89 15.53 -41.12
N GLY A 225 -13.37 15.35 -42.35
CA GLY A 225 -13.26 16.38 -43.38
C GLY A 225 -13.92 15.98 -44.69
N ASN A 226 -14.02 16.95 -45.60
CA ASN A 226 -14.47 16.76 -46.97
C ASN A 226 -13.29 16.84 -47.94
N GLU A 227 -13.36 16.06 -49.02
CA GLU A 227 -12.45 16.22 -50.15
C GLU A 227 -12.80 17.49 -50.94
N ILE A 228 -11.76 18.23 -51.30
CA ILE A 228 -11.81 19.35 -52.22
C ILE A 228 -10.92 19.04 -53.42
N VAL A 229 -11.39 19.34 -54.62
CA VAL A 229 -10.67 19.10 -55.88
C VAL A 229 -10.52 20.39 -56.67
N HIS A 230 -9.51 20.45 -57.51
CA HIS A 230 -9.38 21.53 -58.48
C HIS A 230 -10.30 21.29 -59.68
N VAL A 231 -11.19 22.26 -59.95
CA VAL A 231 -12.02 22.26 -61.17
C VAL A 231 -11.57 23.42 -62.05
N ASN A 232 -11.20 23.12 -63.30
CA ASN A 232 -10.81 24.11 -64.31
C ASN A 232 -9.66 25.08 -63.92
N GLY A 233 -8.73 24.63 -63.08
CA GLY A 233 -7.40 25.25 -62.91
C GLY A 233 -7.30 26.49 -62.01
N ALA A 234 -8.41 27.05 -61.51
CA ALA A 234 -8.36 28.25 -60.67
C ALA A 234 -9.04 28.10 -59.28
N GLU A 235 -10.07 27.26 -59.16
CA GLU A 235 -10.87 27.19 -57.93
C GLU A 235 -10.85 25.79 -57.29
N TRP A 236 -10.93 25.79 -55.96
CA TRP A 236 -11.12 24.58 -55.16
C TRP A 236 -12.61 24.38 -54.94
N GLN A 237 -13.15 23.24 -55.36
CA GLN A 237 -14.54 22.89 -55.17
C GLN A 237 -14.66 21.75 -54.16
N GLU A 238 -15.56 21.89 -53.19
CA GLU A 238 -15.95 20.80 -52.30
C GLU A 238 -16.68 19.73 -53.10
N THR A 239 -16.25 18.48 -52.91
CA THR A 239 -16.92 17.31 -53.44
C THR A 239 -17.95 16.81 -52.44
N ASP A 240 -18.81 15.89 -52.88
CA ASP A 240 -19.70 15.16 -51.99
C ASP A 240 -18.95 14.14 -51.11
N LEU A 241 -17.61 14.04 -51.23
CA LEU A 241 -16.83 13.09 -50.47
C LEU A 241 -16.55 13.58 -49.05
N THR A 242 -17.31 13.10 -48.07
CA THR A 242 -17.06 13.27 -46.63
C THR A 242 -16.34 12.04 -46.08
N ALA A 243 -15.36 12.20 -45.20
CA ALA A 243 -14.69 11.08 -44.55
C ALA A 243 -14.47 11.29 -43.05
N ARG A 244 -14.59 10.19 -42.28
CA ARG A 244 -14.18 10.09 -40.87
C ARG A 244 -13.21 8.93 -40.71
N ALA A 245 -12.12 9.14 -39.99
CA ALA A 245 -11.12 8.11 -39.78
C ALA A 245 -10.55 8.13 -38.36
N LEU A 246 -10.39 6.95 -37.78
CA LEU A 246 -9.56 6.74 -36.59
C LEU A 246 -8.24 6.15 -37.05
N VAL A 247 -7.14 6.80 -36.68
CA VAL A 247 -5.79 6.51 -37.18
C VAL A 247 -4.88 6.24 -35.99
N GLN A 248 -3.98 5.27 -36.14
CA GLN A 248 -3.02 4.86 -35.12
C GLN A 248 -1.60 4.93 -35.66
N GLN A 249 -0.67 5.46 -34.87
CA GLN A 249 0.75 5.42 -35.19
C GLN A 249 1.34 4.05 -34.85
N GLU A 250 1.93 3.38 -35.83
CA GLU A 250 2.59 2.08 -35.69
C GLU A 250 3.88 2.03 -36.49
N GLY A 251 4.99 1.67 -35.84
CA GLY A 251 6.29 1.55 -36.52
C GLY A 251 6.72 2.85 -37.21
N GLY A 252 6.34 4.01 -36.65
CA GLY A 252 6.62 5.33 -37.23
C GLY A 252 5.64 5.81 -38.31
N ALA A 253 4.69 4.98 -38.76
CA ALA A 253 3.71 5.33 -39.78
C ALA A 253 2.29 5.44 -39.20
N TRP A 254 1.47 6.33 -39.76
CA TRP A 254 0.04 6.40 -39.43
C TRP A 254 -0.74 5.39 -40.25
N LYS A 255 -1.55 4.56 -39.59
CA LYS A 255 -2.41 3.55 -40.22
C LYS A 255 -3.86 3.76 -39.84
N VAL A 256 -4.74 3.69 -40.81
CA VAL A 256 -6.19 3.77 -40.59
C VAL A 256 -6.66 2.48 -39.91
N ARG A 257 -7.43 2.64 -38.83
CA ARG A 257 -7.98 1.56 -38.01
C ARG A 257 -9.50 1.43 -38.14
N ALA A 258 -10.17 2.54 -38.39
CA ALA A 258 -11.58 2.58 -38.75
C ALA A 258 -11.77 3.72 -39.77
N LEU A 259 -12.62 3.50 -40.77
CA LEU A 259 -12.90 4.45 -41.84
C LEU A 259 -14.39 4.45 -42.19
N TRP A 260 -14.94 5.65 -42.38
CA TRP A 260 -16.23 5.89 -42.97
C TRP A 260 -16.11 6.99 -44.04
N SER A 261 -16.85 6.84 -45.14
CA SER A 261 -16.95 7.89 -46.15
C SER A 261 -18.31 7.93 -46.86
N LEU A 262 -18.70 9.11 -47.31
CA LEU A 262 -19.76 9.38 -48.28
C LEU A 262 -19.15 9.95 -49.56
N PRO A 263 -19.81 9.87 -50.74
CA PRO A 263 -20.91 8.94 -51.01
C PRO A 263 -20.42 7.50 -50.82
N THR A 264 -21.27 6.65 -50.22
CA THR A 264 -20.87 5.30 -49.81
C THR A 264 -20.54 4.46 -51.03
N ASN A 265 -19.27 4.12 -51.21
CA ASN A 265 -18.80 3.13 -52.19
C ASN A 265 -19.11 1.68 -51.74
N GLY A 266 -20.13 1.48 -50.89
CA GLY A 266 -20.59 0.20 -50.33
C GLY A 266 -19.64 -0.47 -49.32
N ARG A 267 -18.39 -0.02 -49.21
CA ARG A 267 -17.33 -0.66 -48.40
C ARG A 267 -17.21 -0.14 -46.96
N HIS A 268 -17.75 1.04 -46.66
CA HIS A 268 -17.51 1.76 -45.41
C HIS A 268 -18.82 2.32 -44.83
N SER A 269 -19.58 1.51 -44.11
CA SER A 269 -20.83 1.96 -43.47
C SER A 269 -20.57 2.72 -42.17
N LEU A 270 -21.42 3.70 -41.86
CA LEU A 270 -21.30 4.50 -40.63
C LEU A 270 -21.44 3.63 -39.37
N GLN A 271 -22.35 2.67 -39.41
CA GLN A 271 -22.60 1.74 -38.30
C GLN A 271 -21.36 0.89 -37.98
N GLU A 272 -20.69 0.39 -39.02
CA GLU A 272 -19.48 -0.41 -38.86
C GLU A 272 -18.31 0.42 -38.30
N PHE A 273 -18.17 1.66 -38.78
CA PHE A 273 -17.21 2.61 -38.22
C PHE A 273 -17.45 2.87 -36.73
N GLN A 274 -18.70 3.17 -36.34
CA GLN A 274 -19.06 3.41 -34.94
C GLN A 274 -18.81 2.18 -34.06
N ARG A 275 -19.11 0.98 -34.56
CA ARG A 275 -18.80 -0.29 -33.89
C ARG A 275 -17.30 -0.44 -33.67
N GLN A 276 -16.49 -0.30 -34.72
CA GLN A 276 -15.03 -0.41 -34.65
C GLN A 276 -14.41 0.63 -33.69
N VAL A 277 -14.86 1.89 -33.75
CA VAL A 277 -14.40 2.94 -32.83
C VAL A 277 -14.74 2.58 -31.38
N THR A 278 -15.94 2.07 -31.11
CA THR A 278 -16.35 1.66 -29.76
C THR A 278 -15.48 0.51 -29.23
N GLU A 279 -15.25 -0.51 -30.04
CA GLU A 279 -14.38 -1.65 -29.70
C GLU A 279 -12.94 -1.21 -29.43
N LEU A 280 -12.40 -0.35 -30.29
CA LEU A 280 -11.05 0.19 -30.13
C LEU A 280 -10.92 1.07 -28.89
N ARG A 281 -11.94 1.87 -28.55
CA ARG A 281 -11.96 2.67 -27.31
C ARG A 281 -12.09 1.83 -26.05
N ALA A 282 -12.77 0.69 -26.12
CA ALA A 282 -12.85 -0.24 -24.99
C ALA A 282 -11.53 -0.99 -24.78
N ARG A 283 -10.89 -1.39 -25.88
CA ARG A 283 -9.64 -2.17 -25.87
C ARG A 283 -8.40 -1.31 -25.59
N PHE A 284 -8.36 -0.11 -26.15
CA PHE A 284 -7.25 0.83 -26.04
C PHE A 284 -7.73 2.09 -25.32
N ARG A 285 -6.92 2.65 -24.43
CA ARG A 285 -7.23 3.91 -23.73
C ARG A 285 -7.08 5.12 -24.67
N ILE A 286 -7.90 5.18 -25.72
CA ILE A 286 -7.91 6.27 -26.69
C ILE A 286 -8.45 7.53 -26.00
N PRO A 287 -7.74 8.67 -26.02
CA PRO A 287 -8.17 9.88 -25.33
C PRO A 287 -9.51 10.39 -25.88
N ALA A 288 -10.54 10.53 -25.04
CA ALA A 288 -11.87 10.96 -25.48
C ALA A 288 -11.87 12.35 -26.14
N ALA A 289 -10.92 13.22 -25.74
CA ALA A 289 -10.80 14.58 -26.26
C ALA A 289 -10.33 14.67 -27.73
N ILE A 290 -9.86 13.57 -28.35
CA ILE A 290 -9.57 13.57 -29.78
C ILE A 290 -10.85 13.51 -30.63
N PHE A 291 -11.99 13.11 -30.08
CA PHE A 291 -13.27 13.06 -30.80
C PHE A 291 -14.00 14.41 -30.74
N PRO A 292 -14.87 14.74 -31.70
CA PRO A 292 -15.75 15.90 -31.62
C PRO A 292 -16.71 15.76 -30.42
N LYS A 293 -17.13 16.90 -29.84
CA LYS A 293 -18.02 16.91 -28.67
C LYS A 293 -19.44 16.43 -29.00
N ASN A 294 -19.88 16.61 -30.26
CA ASN A 294 -21.15 16.13 -30.79
C ASN A 294 -20.86 15.27 -32.04
N PRO A 295 -20.74 13.94 -31.91
CA PRO A 295 -20.63 13.05 -33.06
C PRO A 295 -22.05 12.73 -33.56
N GLU A 296 -22.65 13.64 -34.31
CA GLU A 296 -23.86 13.31 -35.10
C GLU A 296 -23.48 12.50 -36.35
#